data_AF-A0A1Q8EMN1-F1
#
_entry.id   AF-A0A1Q8EMN1-F1
#
_cell.length_a   1.000
_cell.length_b   1.000
_cell.length_c   1.000
_cell.angle_alpha   90.00
_cell.angle_beta   90.00
_cell.angle_gamma   90.00
#
_symmetry.space_group_name_H-M   'P 1'
#
loop_
_entity.id
_entity.type
_entity.pdbx_description
1 polymer ?
#
loop_
_entity_poly.entity_id
_entity_poly.type
_entity_poly.pdbx_seq_one_letter_code
_entity_poly.pdbx_strand_id
1 'polypeptide(L)'
;MITKTDSASLKPTPLVQNPAPRPLPGATQVFPAQSALELARTEFDMQATNIDFRPTEVSGDALSETLENMGFALGSYKKQATGRGTSDGKSERPRTRAMLQQLVKHVTATTSAQMEDLHKHTSAIDEASDLLEYLGDKGLDAGEMALLLGSALGRKNLGGAQRKRLEDALSAVMDDDEWTLKLFNRLEFGSTGKNSFLALKQLYQRATSRRTRLVQWFEEFRQLHDRQRKLKTLIRTLAFELSAEGPAMDAQLSSVITDLKRIMMFFGMEDHCHRVARTLAIDGLDGDGVIGTLLEVVQQSWMQVDWLEQQTSRQVPDARRQYAYVRQMGELVKLMTDECFEDDEQRKMITEVFSEYQEKLSDEGV
;
A
#
# COMPACT_ATOMS: atom_id res chain seq x y z
N MET A 1 37.99 58.83 47.40
CA MET A 1 39.16 59.10 46.54
C MET A 1 38.68 59.18 45.11
N ILE A 2 38.74 60.38 44.52
CA ILE A 2 38.24 60.70 43.17
C ILE A 2 39.42 61.29 42.42
N THR A 3 39.78 60.73 41.27
CA THR A 3 40.68 61.36 40.31
C THR A 3 40.24 61.04 38.89
N LYS A 4 40.12 62.09 38.09
CA LYS A 4 39.95 62.12 36.63
C LYS A 4 41.22 62.76 36.03
N THR A 5 41.40 62.53 34.72
CA THR A 5 42.37 63.12 33.76
C THR A 5 43.83 62.71 33.94
N ASP A 6 44.59 62.32 32.90
CA ASP A 6 44.97 63.09 31.70
C ASP A 6 45.64 62.14 30.65
N SER A 7 45.31 62.18 29.34
CA SER A 7 45.93 62.91 28.20
C SER A 7 47.21 62.34 27.56
N ALA A 8 47.24 62.32 26.21
CA ALA A 8 48.39 62.42 25.29
C ALA A 8 47.87 62.24 23.83
N SER A 9 47.77 63.27 22.97
CA SER A 9 48.78 64.07 22.25
C SER A 9 49.39 63.41 21.00
N LEU A 10 49.36 64.18 19.90
CA LEU A 10 49.46 63.82 18.48
C LEU A 10 50.84 64.13 17.84
N LYS A 11 51.14 63.37 16.75
CA LYS A 11 51.81 63.73 15.46
C LYS A 11 53.36 63.93 15.43
N PRO A 12 54.06 63.94 14.25
CA PRO A 12 53.62 63.94 12.82
C PRO A 12 54.45 63.13 11.76
N THR A 13 53.98 63.18 10.47
CA THR A 13 54.73 63.25 9.16
C THR A 13 55.05 61.96 8.32
N PRO A 14 55.35 62.02 6.97
CA PRO A 14 54.39 61.66 5.90
C PRO A 14 54.92 60.75 4.74
N LEU A 15 54.01 60.45 3.79
CA LEU A 15 54.15 60.15 2.34
C LEU A 15 55.04 59.00 1.81
N VAL A 16 54.40 57.98 1.19
CA VAL A 16 54.92 57.28 -0.01
C VAL A 16 53.76 56.97 -0.96
N GLN A 17 54.09 57.03 -2.26
CA GLN A 17 53.28 57.18 -3.46
C GLN A 17 52.46 55.96 -3.90
N ASN A 18 51.36 56.24 -4.60
CA ASN A 18 50.60 55.32 -5.46
C ASN A 18 51.44 54.77 -6.63
N PRO A 19 51.17 53.54 -7.07
CA PRO A 19 51.20 53.18 -8.47
C PRO A 19 49.80 52.90 -9.03
N ALA A 20 49.70 53.09 -10.35
CA ALA A 20 48.51 53.21 -11.19
C ALA A 20 47.49 52.04 -11.15
N PRO A 21 46.20 52.31 -11.45
CA PRO A 21 45.20 51.27 -11.66
C PRO A 21 45.48 50.53 -12.98
N ARG A 22 45.57 49.20 -12.91
CA ARG A 22 45.66 48.32 -14.09
C ARG A 22 44.33 48.30 -14.87
N PRO A 23 44.39 47.98 -16.18
CA PRO A 23 43.29 48.20 -17.11
C PRO A 23 42.14 47.23 -16.91
N LEU A 24 40.91 47.71 -17.16
CA LEU A 24 39.68 46.91 -17.28
C LEU A 24 39.86 45.76 -18.28
N PRO A 25 39.55 44.51 -17.91
CA PRO A 25 39.17 43.51 -18.89
C PRO A 25 37.82 43.93 -19.50
N GLY A 26 37.80 43.98 -20.83
CA GLY A 26 36.72 44.52 -21.63
C GLY A 26 35.35 43.86 -21.41
N ALA A 27 34.34 44.63 -21.79
CA ALA A 27 32.95 44.26 -22.01
C ALA A 27 32.62 42.78 -21.73
N THR A 28 32.12 42.50 -20.53
CA THR A 28 31.32 41.29 -20.32
C THR A 28 30.22 41.33 -21.36
N GLN A 29 30.25 40.38 -22.29
CA GLN A 29 29.16 40.17 -23.23
C GLN A 29 27.86 40.10 -22.42
N VAL A 30 27.01 41.11 -22.59
CA VAL A 30 25.62 41.04 -22.15
C VAL A 30 24.99 40.04 -23.10
N PHE A 31 24.89 38.78 -22.66
CA PHE A 31 24.04 37.83 -23.34
C PHE A 31 22.61 38.39 -23.28
N PRO A 32 21.92 38.54 -24.43
CA PRO A 32 20.51 38.87 -24.40
C PRO A 32 19.80 37.83 -23.55
N ALA A 33 18.80 38.26 -22.77
CA ALA A 33 18.02 37.41 -21.88
C ALA A 33 17.76 36.05 -22.54
N GLN A 34 18.32 35.00 -21.96
CA GLN A 34 17.99 33.62 -22.27
C GLN A 34 16.47 33.52 -22.34
N SER A 35 15.99 33.03 -23.47
CA SER A 35 14.63 33.13 -23.99
C SER A 35 13.56 32.95 -22.91
N ALA A 36 12.43 33.67 -23.01
CA ALA A 36 11.24 33.40 -22.20
C ALA A 36 10.82 31.91 -22.24
N LEU A 37 11.25 31.19 -23.28
CA LEU A 37 11.10 29.75 -23.43
C LEU A 37 12.03 28.92 -22.53
N GLU A 38 13.24 29.39 -22.19
CA GLU A 38 14.13 28.76 -21.20
C GLU A 38 13.67 29.03 -19.77
N LEU A 39 13.20 30.25 -19.46
CA LEU A 39 12.57 30.56 -18.17
C LEU A 39 11.27 29.77 -17.98
N ALA A 40 10.47 29.63 -19.04
CA ALA A 40 9.31 28.74 -19.05
C ALA A 40 9.73 27.28 -18.90
N ARG A 41 10.87 26.85 -19.47
CA ARG A 41 11.37 25.47 -19.33
C ARG A 41 11.89 25.19 -17.92
N THR A 42 12.47 26.17 -17.23
CA THR A 42 12.87 26.02 -15.82
C THR A 42 11.68 26.09 -14.86
N GLU A 43 10.65 26.89 -15.16
CA GLU A 43 9.37 26.86 -14.43
C GLU A 43 8.60 25.56 -14.70
N PHE A 44 8.59 25.08 -15.94
CA PHE A 44 8.01 23.78 -16.30
C PHE A 44 8.82 22.61 -15.75
N ASP A 45 10.15 22.67 -15.60
CA ASP A 45 10.95 21.61 -14.94
C ASP A 45 10.80 21.62 -13.41
N MET A 46 10.52 22.77 -12.79
CA MET A 46 10.13 22.81 -11.36
C MET A 46 8.67 22.40 -11.12
N GLN A 47 7.78 22.59 -12.10
CA GLN A 47 6.40 22.09 -12.08
C GLN A 47 6.25 20.67 -12.66
N ALA A 48 7.27 20.16 -13.36
CA ALA A 48 7.36 18.80 -13.87
C ALA A 48 8.23 17.91 -12.98
N THR A 49 8.08 18.04 -11.66
CA THR A 49 7.99 16.82 -10.84
C THR A 49 6.67 16.10 -11.11
N ASN A 50 6.38 15.83 -12.39
CA ASN A 50 5.72 14.60 -12.78
C ASN A 50 6.76 13.52 -12.53
N ILE A 51 6.91 13.16 -11.25
CA ILE A 51 7.36 11.84 -10.88
C ILE A 51 6.31 10.95 -11.52
N ASP A 52 6.68 10.33 -12.64
CA ASP A 52 5.92 9.24 -13.23
C ASP A 52 5.45 8.37 -12.07
N PHE A 53 4.14 8.37 -11.80
CA PHE A 53 3.51 7.35 -11.01
C PHE A 53 3.54 6.09 -11.88
N ARG A 54 4.72 5.52 -12.01
CA ARG A 54 4.89 4.10 -12.26
C ARG A 54 4.91 3.49 -10.87
N PRO A 55 3.79 2.92 -10.39
CA PRO A 55 3.90 1.99 -9.26
C PRO A 55 4.96 1.00 -9.71
N THR A 56 6.08 0.93 -8.99
CA THR A 56 7.23 0.04 -9.28
C THR A 56 6.73 -1.18 -10.05
N GLU A 57 7.02 -1.25 -11.36
CA GLU A 57 6.35 -2.19 -12.29
C GLU A 57 6.52 -3.65 -11.84
N VAL A 58 7.53 -3.92 -11.01
CA VAL A 58 7.78 -5.22 -10.38
C VAL A 58 6.73 -5.63 -9.33
N SER A 59 6.00 -4.68 -8.72
CA SER A 59 4.89 -4.95 -7.77
C SER A 59 3.51 -4.92 -8.43
N GLY A 60 3.37 -4.20 -9.54
CA GLY A 60 2.14 -4.13 -10.32
C GLY A 60 1.88 -5.41 -11.08
N ASP A 61 2.91 -6.03 -11.67
CA ASP A 61 2.76 -7.22 -12.51
C ASP A 61 2.23 -8.43 -11.72
N ALA A 62 2.78 -8.73 -10.54
CA ALA A 62 2.32 -9.85 -9.72
C ALA A 62 0.90 -9.64 -9.15
N LEU A 63 0.52 -8.38 -8.84
CA LEU A 63 -0.82 -8.05 -8.39
C LEU A 63 -1.81 -8.05 -9.57
N SER A 64 -1.41 -7.50 -10.72
CA SER A 64 -2.18 -7.48 -11.98
C SER A 64 -2.40 -8.88 -12.52
N GLU A 65 -1.38 -9.75 -12.48
CA GLU A 65 -1.50 -11.16 -12.80
C GLU A 65 -2.48 -11.86 -11.85
N THR A 66 -2.45 -11.53 -10.54
CA THR A 66 -3.46 -12.03 -9.59
C THR A 66 -4.85 -11.47 -9.93
N LEU A 67 -4.97 -10.21 -10.35
CA LEU A 67 -6.23 -9.56 -10.74
C LEU A 67 -6.83 -10.13 -12.04
N GLU A 68 -5.99 -10.40 -13.04
CA GLU A 68 -6.40 -11.09 -14.27
C GLU A 68 -6.84 -12.52 -13.96
N ASN A 69 -6.09 -13.23 -13.12
CA ASN A 69 -6.47 -14.58 -12.65
C ASN A 69 -7.79 -14.58 -11.85
N MET A 70 -8.04 -13.55 -11.03
CA MET A 70 -9.32 -13.34 -10.34
C MET A 70 -10.46 -13.08 -11.36
N GLY A 71 -10.25 -12.22 -12.36
CA GLY A 71 -11.22 -11.93 -13.41
C GLY A 71 -11.59 -13.16 -14.25
N PHE A 72 -10.61 -14.02 -14.56
CA PHE A 72 -10.84 -15.30 -15.23
C PHE A 72 -11.56 -16.32 -14.35
N ALA A 73 -11.24 -16.40 -13.06
CA ALA A 73 -11.92 -17.31 -12.14
C ALA A 73 -13.41 -16.95 -12.00
N LEU A 74 -13.73 -15.67 -11.75
CA LEU A 74 -15.11 -15.17 -11.65
C LEU A 74 -15.93 -15.42 -12.94
N GLY A 75 -15.30 -15.22 -14.11
CA GLY A 75 -15.94 -15.50 -15.41
C GLY A 75 -16.19 -17.00 -15.67
N SER A 76 -15.33 -17.87 -15.13
CA SER A 76 -15.43 -19.33 -15.28
C SER A 76 -16.57 -19.91 -14.43
N TYR A 77 -16.74 -19.42 -13.20
CA TYR A 77 -17.84 -19.84 -12.32
C TYR A 77 -19.21 -19.41 -12.84
N LYS A 78 -19.34 -18.25 -13.52
CA LYS A 78 -20.61 -17.83 -14.14
C LYS A 78 -21.09 -18.81 -15.22
N LYS A 79 -20.18 -19.51 -15.91
CA LYS A 79 -20.52 -20.60 -16.85
C LYS A 79 -20.84 -21.92 -16.15
N GLN A 80 -20.36 -22.13 -14.92
CA GLN A 80 -20.56 -23.38 -14.18
C GLN A 80 -21.78 -23.32 -13.24
N ALA A 81 -22.12 -22.13 -12.71
CA ALA A 81 -23.29 -21.87 -11.88
C ALA A 81 -24.63 -21.95 -12.64
N THR A 82 -24.61 -21.86 -13.98
CA THR A 82 -25.78 -22.14 -14.82
C THR A 82 -26.03 -23.66 -14.98
N GLY A 83 -25.12 -24.51 -14.49
CA GLY A 83 -25.25 -25.95 -14.45
C GLY A 83 -25.67 -26.49 -13.08
N ARG A 84 -26.99 -26.46 -12.81
CA ARG A 84 -27.73 -27.38 -11.92
C ARG A 84 -27.39 -27.32 -10.41
N GLY A 85 -28.30 -26.70 -9.64
CA GLY A 85 -28.20 -26.58 -8.17
C GLY A 85 -28.60 -27.83 -7.38
N THR A 86 -28.22 -27.85 -6.09
CA THR A 86 -29.04 -28.03 -4.87
C THR A 86 -28.12 -28.14 -3.64
N SER A 87 -28.56 -27.56 -2.51
CA SER A 87 -27.88 -27.56 -1.21
C SER A 87 -28.03 -28.90 -0.49
N ASP A 88 -26.93 -29.46 0.03
CA ASP A 88 -26.76 -30.09 1.36
C ASP A 88 -25.44 -30.89 1.38
N GLY A 89 -24.49 -30.53 2.26
CA GLY A 89 -23.25 -31.28 2.60
C GLY A 89 -22.27 -31.63 1.47
N LYS A 90 -22.64 -31.47 0.21
CA LYS A 90 -21.84 -31.74 -0.99
C LYS A 90 -21.16 -30.49 -1.54
N SER A 91 -21.33 -29.32 -0.91
CA SER A 91 -20.67 -28.07 -1.34
C SER A 91 -19.21 -27.96 -0.88
N GLU A 92 -18.84 -28.68 0.16
CA GLU A 92 -17.48 -28.65 0.71
C GLU A 92 -16.47 -29.34 -0.23
N ARG A 93 -16.79 -30.55 -0.73
CA ARG A 93 -15.96 -31.25 -1.72
C ARG A 93 -15.61 -30.45 -2.99
N PRO A 94 -16.55 -29.76 -3.66
CA PRO A 94 -16.23 -28.92 -4.81
C PRO A 94 -15.44 -27.66 -4.42
N ARG A 95 -15.64 -27.10 -3.22
CA ARG A 95 -14.81 -26.00 -2.67
C ARG A 95 -13.37 -26.46 -2.44
N THR A 96 -13.16 -27.55 -1.71
CA THR A 96 -11.83 -28.12 -1.43
C THR A 96 -11.11 -28.46 -2.74
N ARG A 97 -11.82 -29.04 -3.71
CA ARG A 97 -11.26 -29.33 -5.04
C ARG A 97 -10.88 -28.06 -5.82
N ALA A 98 -11.68 -27.01 -5.76
CA ALA A 98 -11.36 -25.73 -6.37
C ALA A 98 -10.14 -25.07 -5.72
N MET A 99 -10.09 -25.03 -4.39
CA MET A 99 -8.93 -24.54 -3.63
C MET A 99 -7.65 -25.31 -3.98
N LEU A 100 -7.73 -26.64 -4.08
CA LEU A 100 -6.60 -27.49 -4.46
C LEU A 100 -6.08 -27.13 -5.87
N GLN A 101 -6.99 -26.97 -6.84
CA GLN A 101 -6.62 -26.57 -8.19
C GLN A 101 -5.98 -25.17 -8.23
N GLN A 102 -6.53 -24.22 -7.47
CA GLN A 102 -5.97 -22.87 -7.37
C GLN A 102 -4.60 -22.88 -6.71
N LEU A 103 -4.41 -23.65 -5.63
CA LEU A 103 -3.12 -23.79 -4.95
C LEU A 103 -2.05 -24.33 -5.89
N VAL A 104 -2.33 -25.43 -6.60
CA VAL A 104 -1.37 -26.01 -7.55
C VAL A 104 -1.02 -25.01 -8.65
N LYS A 105 -2.00 -24.24 -9.15
CA LYS A 105 -1.75 -23.18 -10.14
C LYS A 105 -0.84 -22.07 -9.56
N HIS A 106 -1.16 -21.56 -8.38
CA HIS A 106 -0.40 -20.49 -7.73
C HIS A 106 1.04 -20.91 -7.40
N VAL A 107 1.22 -22.11 -6.87
CA VAL A 107 2.53 -22.65 -6.45
C VAL A 107 3.41 -22.97 -7.66
N THR A 108 2.83 -23.44 -8.77
CA THR A 108 3.60 -23.70 -10.01
C THR A 108 4.00 -22.43 -10.75
N ALA A 109 3.23 -21.34 -10.61
CA ALA A 109 3.60 -20.02 -11.13
C ALA A 109 4.63 -19.31 -10.24
N THR A 110 4.62 -19.58 -8.93
CA THR A 110 5.46 -18.90 -7.94
C THR A 110 6.58 -19.82 -7.46
N THR A 111 7.76 -19.78 -8.06
CA THR A 111 8.89 -20.55 -7.51
C THR A 111 10.25 -19.97 -7.88
N SER A 112 11.06 -19.61 -6.88
CA SER A 112 12.51 -19.69 -7.07
C SER A 112 13.30 -19.93 -5.77
N ALA A 113 13.02 -19.24 -4.65
CA ALA A 113 13.90 -19.32 -3.47
C ALA A 113 13.31 -20.03 -2.24
N GLN A 114 12.09 -19.69 -1.82
CA GLN A 114 11.51 -20.21 -0.56
C GLN A 114 11.11 -21.69 -0.62
N MET A 115 10.76 -22.18 -1.81
CA MET A 115 10.50 -23.60 -2.03
C MET A 115 11.77 -24.44 -1.94
N GLU A 116 12.92 -23.90 -2.33
CA GLU A 116 14.18 -24.64 -2.32
C GLU A 116 14.64 -24.95 -0.89
N ASP A 117 14.43 -24.01 0.04
CA ASP A 117 14.65 -24.21 1.48
C ASP A 117 13.75 -25.32 2.05
N LEU A 118 12.45 -25.28 1.74
CA LEU A 118 11.48 -26.30 2.16
C LEU A 118 11.81 -27.70 1.61
N HIS A 119 12.20 -27.79 0.34
CA HIS A 119 12.55 -29.07 -0.30
C HIS A 119 13.84 -29.69 0.25
N LYS A 120 14.82 -28.88 0.68
CA LYS A 120 16.06 -29.39 1.30
C LYS A 120 15.80 -30.20 2.57
N HIS A 121 14.72 -29.89 3.29
CA HIS A 121 14.37 -30.54 4.55
C HIS A 121 13.36 -31.70 4.38
N THR A 122 12.83 -31.91 3.17
CA THR A 122 11.74 -32.88 2.92
C THR A 122 11.96 -33.79 1.70
N SER A 123 13.21 -34.07 1.33
CA SER A 123 13.56 -34.89 0.16
C SER A 123 12.96 -36.32 0.12
N ALA A 124 12.53 -36.87 1.25
CA ALA A 124 11.96 -38.22 1.37
C ALA A 124 10.41 -38.28 1.35
N ILE A 125 9.72 -37.20 0.94
CA ILE A 125 8.24 -37.17 0.86
C ILE A 125 7.67 -38.35 0.06
N ASP A 126 8.32 -38.75 -1.04
CA ASP A 126 7.81 -39.80 -1.92
C ASP A 126 7.90 -41.21 -1.29
N GLU A 127 8.73 -41.40 -0.25
CA GLU A 127 9.02 -42.68 0.39
C GLU A 127 8.30 -42.88 1.74
N ALA A 128 7.82 -41.80 2.36
CA ALA A 128 7.09 -41.87 3.63
C ALA A 128 5.87 -42.79 3.49
N SER A 129 5.50 -43.55 4.54
CA SER A 129 4.27 -44.38 4.57
C SER A 129 3.06 -43.59 5.08
N ASP A 130 3.26 -42.74 6.07
CA ASP A 130 2.32 -41.70 6.47
C ASP A 130 2.95 -40.33 6.17
N LEU A 131 2.34 -39.60 5.24
CA LEU A 131 2.87 -38.31 4.75
C LEU A 131 2.70 -37.21 5.79
N LEU A 132 1.57 -37.17 6.49
CA LEU A 132 1.25 -36.08 7.40
C LEU A 132 2.04 -36.22 8.70
N GLU A 133 2.17 -37.46 9.19
CA GLU A 133 3.03 -37.76 10.34
C GLU A 133 4.49 -37.40 10.02
N TYR A 134 5.01 -37.81 8.85
CA TYR A 134 6.37 -37.46 8.42
C TYR A 134 6.59 -35.95 8.34
N LEU A 135 5.66 -35.19 7.75
CA LEU A 135 5.76 -33.74 7.66
C LEU A 135 5.63 -33.06 9.03
N GLY A 136 4.78 -33.61 9.91
CA GLY A 136 4.60 -33.15 11.29
C GLY A 136 5.85 -33.36 12.13
N ASP A 137 6.53 -34.50 11.98
CA ASP A 137 7.82 -34.80 12.64
C ASP A 137 8.94 -33.85 12.20
N LYS A 138 8.84 -33.28 10.99
CA LYS A 138 9.73 -32.22 10.51
C LYS A 138 9.37 -30.83 11.08
N GLY A 139 8.32 -30.74 11.88
CA GLY A 139 7.88 -29.51 12.54
C GLY A 139 7.20 -28.51 11.61
N LEU A 140 6.68 -28.97 10.46
CA LEU A 140 6.04 -28.11 9.48
C LEU A 140 4.62 -27.73 9.91
N ASP A 141 4.24 -26.48 9.66
CA ASP A 141 2.86 -26.05 9.84
C ASP A 141 1.98 -26.40 8.62
N ALA A 142 0.65 -26.25 8.78
CA ALA A 142 -0.31 -26.56 7.72
C ALA A 142 -0.08 -25.77 6.41
N GLY A 143 0.41 -24.53 6.50
CA GLY A 143 0.72 -23.72 5.31
C GLY A 143 1.96 -24.24 4.57
N GLU A 144 2.99 -24.63 5.32
CA GLU A 144 4.21 -25.23 4.78
C GLU A 144 3.95 -26.63 4.18
N MET A 145 3.11 -27.43 4.83
CA MET A 145 2.63 -28.71 4.31
C MET A 145 1.85 -28.50 3.01
N ALA A 146 0.94 -27.53 2.97
CA ALA A 146 0.15 -27.22 1.78
C ALA A 146 1.04 -26.79 0.61
N LEU A 147 2.07 -25.96 0.85
CA LEU A 147 3.06 -25.57 -0.16
C LEU A 147 3.78 -26.78 -0.75
N LEU A 148 4.32 -27.65 0.09
CA LEU A 148 5.08 -28.82 -0.34
C LEU A 148 4.22 -29.84 -1.08
N LEU A 149 3.02 -30.11 -0.59
CA LEU A 149 2.09 -31.03 -1.25
C LEU A 149 1.58 -30.44 -2.57
N GLY A 150 1.27 -29.14 -2.61
CA GLY A 150 0.88 -28.43 -3.82
C GLY A 150 1.98 -28.40 -4.89
N SER A 151 3.23 -28.15 -4.50
CA SER A 151 4.38 -28.20 -5.40
C SER A 151 4.64 -29.62 -5.90
N ALA A 152 4.53 -30.60 -5.01
CA ALA A 152 4.65 -32.01 -5.35
C ALA A 152 3.60 -32.43 -6.39
N LEU A 153 2.35 -31.97 -6.25
CA LEU A 153 1.23 -32.21 -7.19
C LEU A 153 1.40 -31.53 -8.55
N GLY A 154 2.16 -30.42 -8.62
CA GLY A 154 2.50 -29.73 -9.86
C GLY A 154 3.47 -30.50 -10.78
N ARG A 155 4.06 -31.61 -10.31
CA ARG A 155 4.99 -32.43 -11.10
C ARG A 155 4.29 -33.15 -12.26
N LYS A 156 4.83 -33.03 -13.48
CA LYS A 156 4.22 -33.56 -14.72
C LYS A 156 4.11 -35.09 -14.78
N ASN A 157 4.95 -35.83 -14.03
CA ASN A 157 5.09 -37.30 -14.15
C ASN A 157 4.61 -38.09 -12.91
N LEU A 158 3.53 -37.66 -12.26
CA LEU A 158 2.96 -38.41 -11.13
C LEU A 158 2.05 -39.55 -11.58
N GLY A 159 2.30 -40.76 -11.04
CA GLY A 159 1.39 -41.90 -11.15
C GLY A 159 0.04 -41.62 -10.47
N GLY A 160 -1.03 -42.27 -10.95
CA GLY A 160 -2.39 -42.02 -10.45
C GLY A 160 -2.56 -42.28 -8.94
N ALA A 161 -1.96 -43.35 -8.42
CA ALA A 161 -1.99 -43.67 -6.99
C ALA A 161 -1.25 -42.64 -6.14
N GLN A 162 -0.08 -42.17 -6.59
CA GLN A 162 0.71 -41.15 -5.90
C GLN A 162 0.03 -39.78 -5.92
N ARG A 163 -0.56 -39.39 -7.07
CA ARG A 163 -1.35 -38.15 -7.18
C ARG A 163 -2.52 -38.18 -6.19
N LYS A 164 -3.31 -39.25 -6.18
CA LYS A 164 -4.43 -39.39 -5.24
C LYS A 164 -3.97 -39.30 -3.79
N ARG A 165 -2.87 -39.96 -3.45
CA ARG A 165 -2.29 -39.91 -2.10
C ARG A 165 -1.90 -38.49 -1.67
N LEU A 166 -1.28 -37.71 -2.57
CA LEU A 166 -0.94 -36.31 -2.32
C LEU A 166 -2.18 -35.41 -2.23
N GLU A 167 -3.19 -35.66 -3.06
CA GLU A 167 -4.49 -34.95 -2.99
C GLU A 167 -5.21 -35.22 -1.67
N ASP A 168 -5.24 -36.48 -1.22
CA ASP A 168 -5.86 -36.90 0.04
C ASP A 168 -5.13 -36.26 1.24
N ALA A 169 -3.79 -36.27 1.24
CA ALA A 169 -2.98 -35.61 2.27
C ALA A 169 -3.19 -34.09 2.29
N LEU A 170 -3.21 -33.45 1.12
CA LEU A 170 -3.46 -32.01 1.02
C LEU A 170 -4.88 -31.65 1.49
N SER A 171 -5.88 -32.47 1.16
CA SER A 171 -7.24 -32.28 1.65
C SER A 171 -7.29 -32.30 3.18
N ALA A 172 -6.57 -33.22 3.83
CA ALA A 172 -6.52 -33.27 5.29
C ALA A 172 -5.77 -32.07 5.92
N VAL A 173 -4.75 -31.53 5.24
CA VAL A 173 -4.09 -30.28 5.68
C VAL A 173 -5.05 -29.09 5.60
N MET A 174 -5.93 -29.07 4.60
CA MET A 174 -6.91 -28.01 4.40
C MET A 174 -8.06 -28.02 5.42
N ASP A 175 -8.16 -29.05 6.27
CA ASP A 175 -9.09 -29.11 7.40
C ASP A 175 -8.66 -28.17 8.56
N ASP A 176 -7.42 -27.64 8.54
CA ASP A 176 -6.96 -26.59 9.47
C ASP A 176 -7.48 -25.22 9.02
N ASP A 177 -8.38 -24.59 9.78
CA ASP A 177 -9.02 -23.30 9.44
C ASP A 177 -8.03 -22.17 9.06
N GLU A 178 -6.76 -22.24 9.46
CA GLU A 178 -5.75 -21.20 9.26
C GLU A 178 -4.70 -21.59 8.20
N TRP A 179 -4.86 -22.72 7.50
CA TRP A 179 -3.89 -23.22 6.54
C TRP A 179 -3.58 -22.18 5.44
N THR A 180 -4.59 -21.50 4.91
CA THR A 180 -4.44 -20.47 3.87
C THR A 180 -3.61 -19.29 4.39
N LEU A 181 -3.90 -18.84 5.61
CA LEU A 181 -3.18 -17.72 6.21
C LEU A 181 -1.72 -18.08 6.49
N LYS A 182 -1.46 -19.30 7.01
CA LYS A 182 -0.10 -19.83 7.22
C LYS A 182 0.67 -19.91 5.89
N LEU A 183 0.02 -20.41 4.84
CA LEU A 183 0.55 -20.50 3.48
C LEU A 183 1.05 -19.14 2.96
N PHE A 184 0.18 -18.13 2.94
CA PHE A 184 0.54 -16.82 2.41
C PHE A 184 1.51 -16.06 3.32
N ASN A 185 1.45 -16.28 4.64
CA ASN A 185 2.46 -15.76 5.57
C ASN A 185 3.85 -16.36 5.27
N ARG A 186 3.93 -17.67 5.04
CA ARG A 186 5.19 -18.33 4.66
C ARG A 186 5.72 -17.80 3.33
N LEU A 187 4.85 -17.58 2.34
CA LEU A 187 5.23 -17.03 1.03
C LEU A 187 5.76 -15.59 1.12
N GLU A 188 5.21 -14.75 1.99
CA GLU A 188 5.65 -13.35 2.09
C GLU A 188 6.83 -13.17 3.07
N PHE A 189 6.83 -13.87 4.21
CA PHE A 189 7.75 -13.62 5.33
C PHE A 189 8.74 -14.76 5.60
N GLY A 190 8.65 -15.88 4.88
CA GLY A 190 9.52 -17.04 5.08
C GLY A 190 9.38 -17.67 6.47
N SER A 191 10.43 -18.40 6.90
CA SER A 191 10.47 -19.14 8.18
C SER A 191 10.45 -18.24 9.42
N THR A 192 10.85 -16.98 9.30
CA THR A 192 10.93 -16.02 10.40
C THR A 192 9.60 -15.28 10.67
N GLY A 193 8.55 -15.57 9.90
CA GLY A 193 7.28 -14.83 9.90
C GLY A 193 6.34 -15.02 11.09
N LYS A 194 6.79 -15.55 12.25
CA LYS A 194 5.90 -15.85 13.39
C LYS A 194 5.21 -14.61 13.96
N ASN A 195 5.93 -13.50 14.11
CA ASN A 195 5.35 -12.24 14.58
C ASN A 195 4.39 -11.64 13.55
N SER A 196 4.71 -11.77 12.26
CA SER A 196 3.82 -11.35 11.17
C SER A 196 2.53 -12.16 11.16
N PHE A 197 2.60 -13.45 11.43
CA PHE A 197 1.44 -14.34 11.48
C PHE A 197 0.41 -13.92 12.53
N LEU A 198 0.84 -13.58 13.76
CA LEU A 198 -0.09 -13.16 14.81
C LEU A 198 -0.84 -11.87 14.45
N ALA A 199 -0.14 -10.88 13.88
CA ALA A 199 -0.77 -9.65 13.41
C ALA A 199 -1.74 -9.92 12.26
N LEU A 200 -1.33 -10.74 11.28
CA LEU A 200 -2.18 -11.14 10.15
C LEU A 200 -3.42 -11.93 10.59
N LYS A 201 -3.30 -12.79 11.60
CA LYS A 201 -4.42 -13.56 12.16
C LYS A 201 -5.47 -12.65 12.77
N GLN A 202 -5.06 -11.63 13.52
CA GLN A 202 -5.99 -10.64 14.08
C GLN A 202 -6.73 -9.87 12.97
N LEU A 203 -6.00 -9.39 11.96
CA LEU A 203 -6.59 -8.68 10.81
C LEU A 203 -7.53 -9.58 10.01
N TYR A 204 -7.16 -10.84 9.81
CA TYR A 204 -7.97 -11.83 9.10
C TYR A 204 -9.30 -12.11 9.83
N GLN A 205 -9.26 -12.35 11.14
CA GLN A 205 -10.48 -12.51 11.95
C GLN A 205 -11.38 -11.27 11.92
N ARG A 206 -10.78 -10.07 11.81
CA ARG A 206 -11.53 -8.82 11.66
C ARG A 206 -12.24 -8.74 10.31
N ALA A 207 -11.52 -9.06 9.23
CA ALA A 207 -12.04 -9.09 7.86
C ALA A 207 -13.25 -10.02 7.72
N THR A 208 -13.23 -11.16 8.40
CA THR A 208 -14.31 -12.17 8.32
C THR A 208 -15.48 -11.89 9.27
N SER A 209 -15.30 -11.12 10.34
CA SER A 209 -16.32 -10.94 11.39
C SER A 209 -17.14 -9.65 11.31
N ARG A 210 -16.61 -8.55 10.77
CA ARG A 210 -17.26 -7.23 10.83
C ARG A 210 -17.06 -6.40 9.57
N ARG A 211 -18.07 -5.59 9.21
CA ARG A 211 -17.88 -4.48 8.28
C ARG A 211 -17.09 -3.38 8.99
N THR A 212 -15.90 -3.10 8.49
CA THR A 212 -14.93 -2.17 9.07
C THR A 212 -14.78 -1.00 8.12
N ARG A 213 -14.81 0.23 8.63
CA ARG A 213 -14.66 1.45 7.82
C ARG A 213 -13.20 1.62 7.36
N LEU A 214 -12.96 2.38 6.29
CA LEU A 214 -11.59 2.60 5.76
C LEU A 214 -10.66 3.19 6.83
N VAL A 215 -11.09 4.22 7.55
CA VAL A 215 -10.31 4.79 8.67
C VAL A 215 -9.99 3.74 9.73
N GLN A 216 -10.92 2.83 10.04
CA GLN A 216 -10.67 1.79 11.04
C GLN A 216 -9.63 0.77 10.55
N TRP A 217 -9.66 0.40 9.27
CA TRP A 217 -8.60 -0.42 8.68
C TRP A 217 -7.25 0.29 8.75
N PHE A 218 -7.20 1.56 8.35
CA PHE A 218 -5.97 2.33 8.41
C PHE A 218 -5.39 2.40 9.83
N GLU A 219 -6.22 2.64 10.85
CA GLU A 219 -5.79 2.65 12.25
C GLU A 219 -5.16 1.31 12.70
N GLU A 220 -5.71 0.18 12.24
CA GLU A 220 -5.16 -1.15 12.53
C GLU A 220 -3.80 -1.37 11.83
N PHE A 221 -3.65 -0.88 10.59
CA PHE A 221 -2.41 -1.06 9.83
C PHE A 221 -1.31 -0.06 10.16
N ARG A 222 -1.63 1.19 10.51
CA ARG A 222 -0.61 2.25 10.67
C ARG A 222 0.39 1.94 11.78
N GLN A 223 -0.04 1.19 12.80
CA GLN A 223 0.79 0.76 13.93
C GLN A 223 1.70 -0.43 13.62
N LEU A 224 1.57 -1.05 12.44
CA LEU A 224 2.30 -2.27 12.09
C LEU A 224 3.60 -1.97 11.34
N HIS A 225 4.68 -2.64 11.74
CA HIS A 225 5.87 -2.75 10.90
C HIS A 225 5.55 -3.51 9.61
N ASP A 226 6.20 -3.16 8.50
CA ASP A 226 5.95 -3.76 7.17
C ASP A 226 4.46 -3.76 6.77
N ARG A 227 3.70 -2.71 7.16
CA ARG A 227 2.25 -2.61 6.97
C ARG A 227 1.77 -2.91 5.56
N GLN A 228 2.47 -2.38 4.55
CA GLN A 228 2.15 -2.65 3.14
C GLN A 228 2.30 -4.13 2.77
N ARG A 229 3.36 -4.80 3.23
CA ARG A 229 3.56 -6.24 2.97
C ARG A 229 2.51 -7.09 3.67
N LYS A 230 2.16 -6.74 4.91
CA LYS A 230 1.07 -7.42 5.65
C LYS A 230 -0.28 -7.21 4.95
N LEU A 231 -0.59 -5.99 4.52
CA LEU A 231 -1.81 -5.68 3.78
C LEU A 231 -1.88 -6.46 2.44
N LYS A 232 -0.76 -6.52 1.68
CA LYS A 232 -0.67 -7.34 0.45
C LYS A 232 -0.92 -8.81 0.74
N THR A 233 -0.34 -9.34 1.82
CA THR A 233 -0.53 -10.73 2.24
C THR A 233 -1.99 -11.01 2.57
N LEU A 234 -2.62 -10.14 3.35
CA LEU A 234 -4.03 -10.28 3.71
C LEU A 234 -4.94 -10.24 2.47
N ILE A 235 -4.73 -9.30 1.56
CA ILE A 235 -5.48 -9.22 0.30
C ILE A 235 -5.33 -10.52 -0.51
N ARG A 236 -4.10 -11.06 -0.63
CA ARG A 236 -3.85 -12.33 -1.34
C ARG A 236 -4.56 -13.51 -0.69
N THR A 237 -4.50 -13.62 0.64
CA THR A 237 -5.22 -14.67 1.39
C THR A 237 -6.72 -14.61 1.15
N LEU A 238 -7.33 -13.43 1.32
CA LEU A 238 -8.77 -13.24 1.15
C LEU A 238 -9.19 -13.46 -0.32
N ALA A 239 -8.41 -12.98 -1.28
CA ALA A 239 -8.68 -13.20 -2.70
C ALA A 239 -8.58 -14.68 -3.10
N PHE A 240 -7.65 -15.43 -2.50
CA PHE A 240 -7.54 -16.87 -2.71
C PHE A 240 -8.78 -17.60 -2.18
N GLU A 241 -9.24 -17.26 -0.98
CA GLU A 241 -10.46 -17.84 -0.39
C GLU A 241 -11.70 -17.50 -1.23
N LEU A 242 -11.82 -16.23 -1.64
CA LEU A 242 -12.87 -15.77 -2.54
C LEU A 242 -12.91 -16.56 -3.85
N SER A 243 -11.74 -16.85 -4.44
CA SER A 243 -11.63 -17.59 -5.69
C SER A 243 -12.17 -19.02 -5.62
N ALA A 244 -12.33 -19.56 -4.41
CA ALA A 244 -12.86 -20.90 -4.18
C ALA A 244 -14.27 -20.92 -3.57
N GLU A 245 -14.83 -19.76 -3.25
CA GLU A 245 -16.15 -19.63 -2.62
C GLU A 245 -17.31 -19.51 -3.63
N GLY A 246 -18.52 -19.84 -3.17
CA GLY A 246 -19.76 -19.69 -3.93
C GLY A 246 -20.41 -18.30 -3.77
N PRO A 247 -21.45 -17.98 -4.56
CA PRO A 247 -21.93 -16.60 -4.79
C PRO A 247 -22.41 -15.81 -3.56
N ALA A 248 -22.68 -16.44 -2.41
CA ALA A 248 -23.28 -15.79 -1.25
C ALA A 248 -22.25 -15.20 -0.26
N MET A 249 -21.06 -15.80 -0.11
CA MET A 249 -19.95 -15.22 0.65
C MET A 249 -19.14 -14.19 -0.16
N ASP A 250 -19.32 -14.22 -1.49
CA ASP A 250 -18.62 -13.37 -2.45
C ASP A 250 -18.76 -11.88 -2.14
N ALA A 251 -19.96 -11.39 -1.82
CA ALA A 251 -20.20 -9.95 -1.68
C ALA A 251 -19.50 -9.31 -0.46
N GLN A 252 -19.48 -9.99 0.70
CA GLN A 252 -18.83 -9.43 1.90
C GLN A 252 -17.31 -9.44 1.73
N LEU A 253 -16.75 -10.58 1.30
CA LEU A 253 -15.31 -10.73 1.14
C LEU A 253 -14.78 -9.81 0.03
N SER A 254 -15.51 -9.69 -1.09
CA SER A 254 -15.21 -8.73 -2.16
C SER A 254 -15.22 -7.28 -1.68
N SER A 255 -16.17 -6.88 -0.83
CA SER A 255 -16.21 -5.54 -0.25
C SER A 255 -14.98 -5.28 0.63
N VAL A 256 -14.62 -6.23 1.51
CA VAL A 256 -13.44 -6.09 2.36
C VAL A 256 -12.16 -6.02 1.53
N ILE A 257 -12.02 -6.87 0.51
CA ILE A 257 -10.87 -6.81 -0.40
C ILE A 257 -10.80 -5.45 -1.11
N THR A 258 -11.94 -4.89 -1.50
CA THR A 258 -12.01 -3.56 -2.13
C THR A 258 -11.56 -2.47 -1.16
N ASP A 259 -12.01 -2.51 0.09
CA ASP A 259 -11.59 -1.56 1.13
C ASP A 259 -10.08 -1.66 1.39
N LEU A 260 -9.55 -2.87 1.53
CA LEU A 260 -8.12 -3.11 1.74
C LEU A 260 -7.27 -2.63 0.55
N LYS A 261 -7.77 -2.79 -0.69
CA LYS A 261 -7.12 -2.26 -1.89
C LYS A 261 -7.09 -0.73 -1.88
N ARG A 262 -8.17 -0.08 -1.46
CA ARG A 262 -8.19 1.37 -1.28
C ARG A 262 -7.14 1.81 -0.26
N ILE A 263 -7.05 1.15 0.90
CA ILE A 263 -5.98 1.44 1.89
C ILE A 263 -4.57 1.30 1.27
N MET A 264 -4.36 0.29 0.41
CA MET A 264 -3.08 0.13 -0.29
C MET A 264 -2.72 1.36 -1.15
N MET A 265 -3.71 1.97 -1.80
CA MET A 265 -3.50 3.17 -2.62
C MET A 265 -3.04 4.35 -1.77
N PHE A 266 -3.66 4.55 -0.61
CA PHE A 266 -3.21 5.57 0.35
C PHE A 266 -1.79 5.29 0.87
N PHE A 267 -1.44 4.03 1.11
CA PHE A 267 -0.07 3.67 1.45
C PHE A 267 0.93 3.96 0.32
N GLY A 268 0.50 3.90 -0.94
CA GLY A 268 1.28 4.37 -2.09
C GLY A 268 1.59 5.87 -2.07
N MET A 269 0.84 6.66 -1.30
CA MET A 269 1.00 8.12 -1.17
C MET A 269 1.71 8.54 0.12
N GLU A 270 2.23 7.60 0.93
CA GLU A 270 2.86 7.89 2.23
C GLU A 270 3.94 8.98 2.15
N ASP A 271 4.85 8.87 1.18
CA ASP A 271 5.93 9.85 1.02
C ASP A 271 5.41 11.26 0.69
N HIS A 272 4.33 11.37 -0.08
CA HIS A 272 3.67 12.64 -0.39
C HIS A 272 3.02 13.23 0.86
N CYS A 273 2.31 12.40 1.62
CA CYS A 273 1.65 12.80 2.87
C CYS A 273 2.69 13.27 3.91
N HIS A 274 3.82 12.56 4.04
CA HIS A 274 4.93 12.98 4.90
C HIS A 274 5.61 14.28 4.43
N ARG A 275 5.70 14.53 3.13
CA ARG A 275 6.19 15.82 2.60
C ARG A 275 5.22 16.94 2.94
N VAL A 276 3.92 16.74 2.71
CA VAL A 276 2.88 17.73 3.03
C VAL A 276 2.87 18.06 4.52
N ALA A 277 2.88 17.07 5.41
CA ALA A 277 2.94 17.27 6.85
C ALA A 277 4.16 18.12 7.27
N ARG A 278 5.34 17.82 6.71
CA ARG A 278 6.57 18.59 6.97
C ARG A 278 6.50 20.03 6.46
N THR A 279 5.93 20.25 5.28
CA THR A 279 5.77 21.58 4.68
C THR A 279 4.81 22.44 5.49
N LEU A 280 3.71 21.84 5.97
CA LEU A 280 2.72 22.54 6.78
C LEU A 280 3.23 22.86 8.19
N ALA A 281 4.11 22.01 8.73
CA ALA A 281 4.73 22.18 10.05
C ALA A 281 3.70 22.51 11.15
N ILE A 282 2.59 21.76 11.16
CA ILE A 282 1.50 21.88 12.13
C ILE A 282 1.77 20.90 13.27
N ASP A 283 1.70 21.38 14.50
CA ASP A 283 1.97 20.56 15.69
C ASP A 283 1.02 19.37 15.77
N GLY A 284 1.59 18.16 15.90
CA GLY A 284 0.82 16.92 16.00
C GLY A 284 0.28 16.37 14.67
N LEU A 285 0.53 17.03 13.53
CA LEU A 285 0.21 16.51 12.21
C LEU A 285 1.44 15.81 11.59
N ASP A 286 1.38 14.49 11.49
CA ASP A 286 2.35 13.68 10.75
C ASP A 286 1.74 13.13 9.44
N GLY A 287 2.52 12.36 8.68
CA GLY A 287 2.06 11.81 7.41
C GLY A 287 0.89 10.83 7.57
N ASP A 288 0.86 10.06 8.66
CA ASP A 288 -0.25 9.15 8.95
C ASP A 288 -1.52 9.96 9.31
N GLY A 289 -1.38 11.08 10.02
CA GLY A 289 -2.48 12.02 10.28
C GLY A 289 -3.07 12.60 8.99
N VAL A 290 -2.22 13.00 8.03
CA VAL A 290 -2.66 13.45 6.70
C VAL A 290 -3.43 12.36 5.96
N ILE A 291 -2.94 11.12 5.96
CA ILE A 291 -3.65 9.97 5.35
C ILE A 291 -5.00 9.75 6.05
N GLY A 292 -5.02 9.81 7.39
CA GLY A 292 -6.24 9.68 8.18
C GLY A 292 -7.30 10.69 7.76
N THR A 293 -6.92 11.97 7.60
CA THR A 293 -7.87 13.00 7.13
C THR A 293 -8.34 12.76 5.69
N LEU A 294 -7.45 12.35 4.77
CA LEU A 294 -7.87 12.02 3.40
C LEU A 294 -8.87 10.85 3.38
N LEU A 295 -8.67 9.85 4.23
CA LEU A 295 -9.59 8.72 4.39
C LEU A 295 -10.95 9.15 4.97
N GLU A 296 -10.98 10.12 5.86
CA GLU A 296 -12.23 10.71 6.37
C GLU A 296 -12.97 11.47 5.28
N VAL A 297 -12.25 12.21 4.43
CA VAL A 297 -12.77 12.94 3.28
C VAL A 297 -13.43 11.99 2.27
N VAL A 298 -12.74 10.94 1.81
CA VAL A 298 -13.31 10.01 0.80
C VAL A 298 -14.42 9.13 1.34
N GLN A 299 -14.58 9.02 2.66
CA GLN A 299 -15.73 8.33 3.27
C GLN A 299 -16.97 9.22 3.41
N GLN A 300 -16.88 10.52 3.09
CA GLN A 300 -18.06 11.36 3.03
C GLN A 300 -18.84 11.06 1.75
N SER A 301 -20.02 10.45 1.88
CA SER A 301 -20.95 10.28 0.75
C SER A 301 -21.49 11.62 0.25
N TRP A 302 -21.52 12.64 1.12
CA TRP A 302 -21.90 14.01 0.76
C TRP A 302 -21.11 15.02 1.61
N MET A 303 -20.07 15.62 1.01
CA MET A 303 -19.23 16.61 1.67
C MET A 303 -19.78 18.02 1.46
N GLN A 304 -19.72 18.85 2.50
CA GLN A 304 -20.14 20.25 2.47
C GLN A 304 -18.98 21.13 2.97
N VAL A 305 -18.95 22.39 2.55
CA VAL A 305 -17.91 23.36 2.98
C VAL A 305 -17.87 23.50 4.50
N ASP A 306 -19.03 23.62 5.16
CA ASP A 306 -19.10 23.74 6.63
C ASP A 306 -18.46 22.54 7.36
N TRP A 307 -18.56 21.34 6.79
CA TRP A 307 -17.91 20.16 7.34
C TRP A 307 -16.38 20.28 7.20
N LEU A 308 -15.89 20.66 6.02
CA LEU A 308 -14.45 20.82 5.76
C LEU A 308 -13.85 21.95 6.61
N GLU A 309 -14.57 23.05 6.80
CA GLU A 309 -14.20 24.15 7.69
C GLU A 309 -14.10 23.69 9.14
N GLN A 310 -15.08 22.93 9.62
CA GLN A 310 -15.06 22.39 10.97
C GLN A 310 -13.89 21.42 11.18
N GLN A 311 -13.60 20.52 10.23
CA GLN A 311 -12.45 19.63 10.34
C GLN A 311 -11.12 20.39 10.28
N THR A 312 -11.01 21.35 9.37
CA THR A 312 -9.80 22.18 9.22
C THR A 312 -9.54 22.96 10.49
N SER A 313 -10.56 23.59 11.09
CA SER A 313 -10.42 24.37 12.32
C SER A 313 -10.04 23.53 13.54
N ARG A 314 -10.45 22.25 13.57
CA ARG A 314 -10.04 21.30 14.62
C ARG A 314 -8.57 20.89 14.48
N GLN A 315 -8.14 20.61 13.25
CA GLN A 315 -6.76 20.17 12.98
C GLN A 315 -5.76 21.33 12.98
N VAL A 316 -6.21 22.52 12.57
CA VAL A 316 -5.39 23.71 12.33
C VAL A 316 -6.03 24.94 13.01
N PRO A 317 -5.74 25.16 14.30
CA PRO A 317 -6.30 26.29 15.05
C PRO A 317 -5.81 27.66 14.58
N ASP A 318 -4.63 27.73 13.96
CA ASP A 318 -4.08 28.98 13.40
C ASP A 318 -4.72 29.25 12.04
N ALA A 319 -5.62 30.24 12.00
CA ALA A 319 -6.33 30.67 10.79
C ALA A 319 -5.37 30.85 9.61
N ARG A 320 -4.22 31.51 9.81
CA ARG A 320 -3.24 31.82 8.75
C ARG A 320 -2.65 30.60 8.06
N ARG A 321 -2.75 29.42 8.69
CA ARG A 321 -2.27 28.15 8.15
C ARG A 321 -3.39 27.33 7.52
N GLN A 322 -4.65 27.69 7.74
CA GLN A 322 -5.80 26.97 7.19
C GLN A 322 -5.79 27.02 5.67
N TYR A 323 -5.49 28.18 5.07
CA TYR A 323 -5.38 28.29 3.61
C TYR A 323 -4.34 27.32 3.03
N ALA A 324 -3.13 27.31 3.61
CA ALA A 324 -2.07 26.42 3.19
C ALA A 324 -2.45 24.94 3.38
N TYR A 325 -3.09 24.60 4.50
CA TYR A 325 -3.58 23.25 4.78
C TYR A 325 -4.60 22.78 3.74
N VAL A 326 -5.67 23.56 3.54
CA VAL A 326 -6.76 23.23 2.60
C VAL A 326 -6.23 23.10 1.18
N ARG A 327 -5.35 24.01 0.77
CA ARG A 327 -4.68 23.92 -0.54
C ARG A 327 -3.89 22.63 -0.69
N GLN A 328 -3.03 22.28 0.28
CA GLN A 328 -2.21 21.06 0.19
C GLN A 328 -3.06 19.79 0.21
N MET A 329 -4.12 19.75 1.04
CA MET A 329 -5.06 18.63 1.07
C MET A 329 -5.84 18.50 -0.25
N GLY A 330 -6.27 19.62 -0.84
CA GLY A 330 -6.93 19.65 -2.14
C GLY A 330 -6.02 19.15 -3.28
N GLU A 331 -4.73 19.50 -3.25
CA GLU A 331 -3.76 18.96 -4.21
C GLU A 331 -3.53 17.45 -4.02
N LEU A 332 -3.52 16.96 -2.78
CA LEU A 332 -3.47 15.51 -2.52
C LEU A 332 -4.72 14.80 -3.07
N VAL A 333 -5.92 15.35 -2.88
CA VAL A 333 -7.17 14.80 -3.46
C VAL A 333 -7.09 14.71 -4.98
N LYS A 334 -6.53 15.72 -5.65
CA LYS A 334 -6.36 15.71 -7.11
C LYS A 334 -5.37 14.63 -7.57
N LEU A 335 -4.35 14.32 -6.76
CA LEU A 335 -3.35 13.29 -7.05
C LEU A 335 -3.86 11.85 -6.87
N MET A 336 -4.92 11.65 -6.09
CA MET A 336 -5.51 10.33 -5.85
C MET A 336 -6.08 9.72 -7.13
N THR A 337 -6.01 8.39 -7.23
CA THR A 337 -6.58 7.64 -8.35
C THR A 337 -8.10 7.51 -8.20
N ASP A 338 -8.80 7.26 -9.32
CA ASP A 338 -10.28 7.18 -9.33
C ASP A 338 -10.80 6.08 -8.40
N GLU A 339 -10.06 4.99 -8.22
CA GLU A 339 -10.46 3.87 -7.35
C GLU A 339 -10.52 4.23 -5.86
N CYS A 340 -9.93 5.37 -5.45
CA CYS A 340 -10.03 5.89 -4.09
C CYS A 340 -11.43 6.47 -3.79
N PHE A 341 -12.20 6.79 -4.83
CA PHE A 341 -13.52 7.41 -4.74
C PHE A 341 -14.62 6.38 -5.06
N GLU A 342 -15.83 6.60 -4.52
CA GLU A 342 -17.03 5.81 -4.82
C GLU A 342 -17.39 5.90 -6.31
N ASP A 343 -17.33 7.10 -6.87
CA ASP A 343 -17.54 7.40 -8.28
C ASP A 343 -16.93 8.77 -8.67
N ASP A 344 -17.01 9.10 -9.96
CA ASP A 344 -16.51 10.36 -10.51
C ASP A 344 -17.26 11.59 -9.95
N GLU A 345 -18.54 11.44 -9.57
CA GLU A 345 -19.34 12.51 -8.98
C GLU A 345 -18.82 12.85 -7.58
N GLN A 346 -18.46 11.85 -6.78
CA GLN A 346 -17.86 12.04 -5.47
C GLN A 346 -16.53 12.77 -5.57
N ARG A 347 -15.64 12.36 -6.48
CA ARG A 347 -14.34 13.04 -6.69
C ARG A 347 -14.54 14.50 -7.06
N LYS A 348 -15.46 14.78 -7.98
CA LYS A 348 -15.79 16.13 -8.42
C LYS A 348 -16.32 16.97 -7.26
N MET A 349 -17.32 16.46 -6.53
CA MET A 349 -17.89 17.13 -5.37
C MET A 349 -16.84 17.44 -4.30
N ILE A 350 -15.97 16.49 -3.95
CA ILE A 350 -14.88 16.71 -3.00
C ILE A 350 -13.96 17.84 -3.49
N THR A 351 -13.54 17.80 -4.75
CA THR A 351 -12.64 18.79 -5.34
C THR A 351 -13.26 20.20 -5.38
N GLU A 352 -14.56 20.28 -5.69
CA GLU A 352 -15.32 21.54 -5.69
C GLU A 352 -15.40 22.14 -4.29
N VAL A 353 -15.73 21.34 -3.27
CA VAL A 353 -15.80 21.81 -1.87
C VAL A 353 -14.44 22.30 -1.37
N PHE A 354 -13.33 21.63 -1.72
CA PHE A 354 -11.99 22.14 -1.39
C PHE A 354 -11.69 23.48 -2.06
N SER A 355 -12.12 23.65 -3.31
CA SER A 355 -11.90 24.89 -4.07
C SER A 355 -12.75 26.04 -3.51
N GLU A 356 -14.03 25.79 -3.23
CA GLU A 356 -14.95 26.76 -2.62
C GLU A 356 -14.46 27.21 -1.24
N TYR A 357 -13.98 26.28 -0.41
CA TYR A 357 -13.45 26.64 0.90
C TYR A 357 -12.12 27.41 0.81
N GLN A 358 -11.26 27.07 -0.16
CA GLN A 358 -10.03 27.81 -0.42
C GLN A 358 -10.32 29.25 -0.89
N GLU A 359 -11.34 29.45 -1.73
CA GLU A 359 -11.80 30.78 -2.15
C GLU A 359 -12.33 31.59 -0.96
N LYS A 360 -13.17 30.97 -0.11
CA LYS A 360 -13.67 31.59 1.13
C LYS A 360 -12.53 32.08 2.02
N LEU A 361 -11.51 31.26 2.27
CA LEU A 361 -10.34 31.64 3.08
C LEU A 361 -9.53 32.78 2.43
N SER A 362 -9.42 32.80 1.10
CA SER A 362 -8.76 33.89 0.37
C SER A 362 -9.50 35.22 0.50
N ASP A 363 -10.84 35.19 0.42
CA ASP A 363 -11.69 36.38 0.54
C ASP A 363 -11.70 36.95 1.96
N GLU A 364 -11.55 36.09 2.97
CA GLU A 364 -11.43 36.47 4.39
C GLU A 364 -10.04 37.05 4.74
N GLY A 365 -9.08 37.03 3.81
CA GLY A 365 -7.75 37.57 3.98
C GLY A 365 -6.85 36.75 4.92
N VAL A 366 -7.09 35.43 4.96
CA VAL A 366 -6.45 34.48 5.86
C VAL A 366 -5.29 33.74 5.20
#